data_AF-A0A1Q5DH60-F1
#
_entry.id   AF-A0A1Q5DH60-F1
#
_cell.length_a   1.000
_cell.length_b   1.000
_cell.length_c   1.000
_cell.angle_alpha   90.00
_cell.angle_beta   90.00
_cell.angle_gamma   90.00
#
_symmetry.space_group_name_H-M   'P 1'
#
loop_
_entity.id
_entity.type
_entity.pdbx_description
1 polymer ?
#
loop_
_entity_poly.entity_id
_entity_poly.type
_entity_poly.pdbx_seq_one_letter_code
_entity_poly.pdbx_strand_id
1 'polypeptide(L)'
;MPTITYHPAATRTLRCLTGPRADRALHHQVCRALERLAVDPRHPGLRTHRHHALPGHLGDRVFGSRVGAGSGWRIHWTWTGRDNIEVVRIGPHP
;
A
#
# COMPACT_ATOMS: atom_id res chain seq x y z
N MET A 1 17.08 -1.07 -3.48
CA MET A 1 15.69 -0.61 -3.28
C MET A 1 14.79 -1.65 -3.90
N PRO A 2 13.81 -2.19 -3.15
CA PRO A 2 12.89 -3.16 -3.71
C PRO A 2 12.11 -2.60 -4.91
N THR A 3 11.88 -3.45 -5.92
CA THR A 3 10.98 -3.09 -7.02
C THR A 3 9.54 -3.25 -6.56
N ILE A 4 8.73 -2.23 -6.81
CA ILE A 4 7.29 -2.26 -6.51
C ILE A 4 6.51 -2.59 -7.77
N THR A 5 5.70 -3.64 -7.70
CA THR A 5 4.67 -3.96 -8.71
C THR A 5 3.28 -3.73 -8.13
N TYR A 6 2.29 -3.50 -8.99
CA TYR A 6 0.93 -3.16 -8.58
C TYR A 6 -0.08 -4.13 -9.18
N HIS A 7 -0.90 -4.73 -8.33
CA HIS A 7 -2.06 -5.48 -8.79
C HIS A 7 -3.09 -4.56 -9.48
N PRO A 8 -3.95 -5.09 -10.35
CA PRO A 8 -4.97 -4.30 -11.05
C PRO A 8 -5.83 -3.44 -10.12
N ALA A 9 -6.19 -3.95 -8.93
CA ALA A 9 -6.96 -3.22 -7.93
C ALA A 9 -6.21 -1.99 -7.40
N ALA A 10 -4.92 -2.14 -7.06
CA ALA A 10 -4.08 -1.03 -6.62
C ALA A 10 -3.88 0.00 -7.74
N THR A 11 -3.60 -0.44 -8.97
CA THR A 11 -3.48 0.43 -10.15
C THR A 11 -4.75 1.24 -10.39
N ARG A 12 -5.92 0.62 -10.26
CA ARG A 12 -7.22 1.31 -10.39
C ARG A 12 -7.38 2.39 -9.31
N THR A 13 -7.06 2.09 -8.05
CA THR A 13 -7.11 3.09 -6.98
C THR A 13 -6.17 4.27 -7.25
N LEU A 14 -4.93 4.02 -7.69
CA LEU A 14 -3.98 5.09 -8.03
C LEU A 14 -4.50 5.99 -9.15
N ARG A 15 -5.13 5.41 -10.18
CA ARG A 15 -5.79 6.18 -11.24
C ARG A 15 -6.96 7.01 -10.72
N CYS A 16 -7.76 6.48 -9.80
CA CYS A 16 -8.84 7.25 -9.19
C CYS A 16 -8.32 8.43 -8.35
N LEU A 17 -7.19 8.25 -7.65
CA LEU A 17 -6.55 9.28 -6.84
C LEU A 17 -5.85 10.39 -7.64
N THR A 18 -5.69 10.22 -8.95
CA THR A 18 -5.13 11.24 -9.86
C THR A 18 -6.20 11.97 -10.69
N GLY A 19 -7.47 11.60 -10.54
CA GLY A 19 -8.58 12.21 -11.27
C GLY A 19 -8.92 13.64 -10.83
N PRO A 20 -9.71 14.39 -11.62
CA PRO A 20 -10.03 15.80 -11.37
C PRO A 20 -10.83 16.05 -10.08
N ARG A 21 -11.54 15.03 -9.57
CA ARG A 21 -12.30 15.08 -8.31
C ARG A 21 -11.61 14.34 -7.15
N ALA A 22 -10.35 13.97 -7.32
CA ALA A 22 -9.62 13.22 -6.32
C ALA A 22 -9.21 14.10 -5.13
N ASP A 23 -9.17 13.50 -3.94
CA ASP A 23 -8.56 14.12 -2.78
C ASP A 23 -7.03 14.18 -2.98
N ARG A 24 -6.54 15.38 -3.29
CA ARG A 24 -5.11 15.64 -3.53
C ARG A 24 -4.26 15.40 -2.29
N ALA A 25 -4.79 15.66 -1.09
CA ALA A 25 -4.07 15.45 0.15
C ALA A 25 -3.89 13.96 0.40
N LEU A 26 -4.94 13.17 0.22
CA LEU A 26 -4.87 11.72 0.30
C LEU A 26 -3.93 11.13 -0.75
N HIS A 27 -4.00 11.60 -2.00
CA HIS A 27 -3.08 11.17 -3.06
C HIS A 27 -1.62 11.40 -2.66
N HIS A 28 -1.28 12.60 -2.16
CA HIS A 28 0.06 12.90 -1.69
C HIS A 28 0.48 11.99 -0.52
N GLN A 29 -0.42 11.70 0.43
CA GLN A 29 -0.14 10.76 1.51
C GLN A 29 0.12 9.33 1.01
N VAL A 30 -0.61 8.88 -0.01
CA VAL A 30 -0.39 7.57 -0.66
C VAL A 30 0.98 7.54 -1.33
N CYS A 31 1.35 8.56 -2.11
CA CYS A 31 2.67 8.67 -2.72
C CYS A 31 3.79 8.63 -1.67
N ARG A 32 3.68 9.42 -0.61
CA ARG A 32 4.68 9.43 0.48
C ARG A 32 4.80 8.07 1.18
N ALA A 33 3.70 7.35 1.35
CA ALA A 33 3.73 6.02 1.92
C ALA A 33 4.37 5.00 0.96
N LEU A 34 4.10 5.08 -0.35
CA LEU A 34 4.74 4.24 -1.37
C LEU A 34 6.25 4.53 -1.49
N GLU A 35 6.66 5.79 -1.45
CA GLU A 35 8.08 6.20 -1.42
C GLU A 35 8.80 5.57 -0.22
N ARG A 36 8.21 5.67 0.98
CA ARG A 36 8.76 5.04 2.18
C ARG A 36 8.83 3.52 2.05
N LEU A 37 7.78 2.90 1.51
CA LEU A 37 7.72 1.46 1.29
C LEU A 37 8.81 0.97 0.32
N ALA A 38 9.11 1.76 -0.72
CA ALA A 38 10.17 1.47 -1.70
C ALA A 38 11.59 1.61 -1.12
N VAL A 39 11.76 2.41 -0.07
CA VAL A 39 13.05 2.60 0.63
C VAL A 39 13.22 1.55 1.72
N ASP A 40 12.27 1.48 2.65
CA ASP A 40 12.29 0.61 3.81
C ASP A 40 10.85 0.17 4.17
N PRO A 41 10.50 -1.10 3.95
CA PRO A 41 9.16 -1.62 4.28
C PRO A 41 8.84 -1.62 5.78
N ARG A 42 9.85 -1.46 6.63
CA ARG A 42 9.75 -1.33 8.09
C ARG A 42 9.81 0.12 8.57
N HIS A 43 9.83 1.09 7.66
CA HIS A 43 9.93 2.50 8.00
C HIS A 43 8.87 2.86 9.08
N PRO A 44 9.25 3.53 10.19
CA PRO A 44 8.38 3.69 11.37
C PRO A 44 7.07 4.44 11.05
N GLY A 45 7.11 5.38 10.10
CA GLY A 45 5.93 6.08 9.60
C GLY A 45 4.90 5.21 8.87
N LEU A 46 5.26 4.00 8.43
CA LEU A 46 4.34 3.06 7.79
C LEU A 46 3.51 2.26 8.79
N ARG A 47 3.99 2.08 10.03
CA ARG A 47 3.31 1.23 11.05
C ARG A 47 2.86 -0.13 10.47
N THR A 48 3.77 -0.74 9.72
CA THR A 48 3.56 -2.02 9.04
C THR A 48 3.26 -3.11 10.06
N HIS A 49 2.22 -3.90 9.81
CA HIS A 49 1.90 -5.12 10.58
C HIS A 49 1.39 -6.21 9.63
N ARG A 50 1.53 -7.47 10.04
CA ARG A 50 1.01 -8.60 9.27
C ARG A 50 -0.52 -8.61 9.34
N HIS A 51 -1.18 -8.81 8.20
CA HIS A 51 -2.59 -9.13 8.10
C HIS A 51 -2.78 -10.65 8.04
N HIS A 52 -3.67 -11.18 8.86
CA HIS A 52 -3.94 -12.62 8.93
C HIS A 52 -4.88 -13.13 7.83
N ALA A 53 -5.69 -12.24 7.25
CA ALA A 53 -6.57 -12.57 6.14
C ALA A 53 -6.85 -11.32 5.31
N LEU A 54 -6.59 -11.40 4.02
CA LEU A 54 -7.18 -10.50 3.02
C LEU A 54 -8.00 -11.41 2.08
N PRO A 55 -9.32 -11.19 1.93
CA PRO A 55 -10.15 -12.01 1.07
C PRO A 55 -9.56 -12.11 -0.35
N GLY A 56 -9.41 -13.33 -0.86
CA GLY A 56 -8.79 -13.59 -2.17
C GLY A 56 -7.26 -13.77 -2.16
N HIS A 57 -6.59 -13.57 -1.02
CA HIS A 57 -5.16 -13.83 -0.83
C HIS A 57 -4.97 -14.84 0.31
N LEU A 58 -5.35 -16.09 0.04
CA LEU A 58 -5.12 -17.23 0.93
C LEU A 58 -3.67 -17.69 0.80
N GLY A 59 -2.87 -17.53 1.84
CA GLY A 59 -1.63 -18.30 2.01
C GLY A 59 -0.34 -17.51 2.25
N ASP A 60 -0.27 -16.24 1.88
CA ASP A 60 1.01 -15.51 1.96
C ASP A 60 0.97 -14.24 2.80
N ARG A 61 2.14 -13.86 3.28
CA ARG A 61 2.41 -12.84 4.29
C ARG A 61 1.97 -11.45 3.79
N VAL A 62 0.67 -11.16 3.80
CA VAL A 62 0.18 -9.82 3.51
C VAL A 62 0.51 -8.92 4.69
N PHE A 63 1.02 -7.74 4.40
CA PHE A 63 1.29 -6.69 5.35
C PHE A 63 0.39 -5.50 5.06
N GLY A 64 -0.05 -4.81 6.10
CA GLY A 64 -0.78 -3.55 6.03
C GLY A 64 0.07 -2.40 6.52
N SER A 65 0.31 -1.42 5.67
CA SER A 65 1.00 -0.16 6.02
C SER A 65 0.03 1.00 5.97
N ARG A 66 0.13 1.91 6.94
CA ARG A 66 -0.68 3.13 7.06
C ARG A 66 -0.31 4.18 6.01
N VAL A 67 -1.33 4.83 5.45
CA VAL A 67 -1.21 6.00 4.57
C VAL A 67 -1.32 7.28 5.40
N GLY A 68 -0.29 7.65 6.15
CA GLY A 68 -0.33 8.85 7.01
C GLY A 68 -1.24 8.75 8.25
N ALA A 69 -1.04 9.65 9.22
CA ALA A 69 -1.85 9.66 10.44
C ALA A 69 -3.29 10.13 10.15
N GLY A 70 -4.29 9.46 10.72
CA GLY A 70 -5.70 9.88 10.64
C GLY A 70 -6.43 9.60 9.32
N SER A 71 -5.75 9.23 8.24
CA SER A 71 -6.41 9.01 6.93
C SER A 71 -7.42 7.86 6.91
N GLY A 72 -7.26 6.88 7.80
CA GLY A 72 -8.00 5.62 7.72
C GLY A 72 -7.59 4.73 6.55
N TRP A 73 -6.58 5.09 5.74
CA TRP A 73 -6.16 4.32 4.56
C TRP A 73 -4.96 3.40 4.82
N ARG A 74 -4.87 2.35 4.02
CA ARG A 74 -3.85 1.30 4.08
C ARG A 74 -3.35 0.90 2.69
N ILE A 75 -2.06 0.60 2.61
CA ILE A 75 -1.42 -0.13 1.50
C ILE A 75 -1.25 -1.57 1.97
N HIS A 76 -1.88 -2.51 1.27
CA HIS A 76 -1.73 -3.93 1.49
C HIS A 76 -0.74 -4.46 0.47
N TRP A 77 0.29 -5.15 0.94
CA TRP A 77 1.37 -5.61 0.09
C TRP A 77 1.94 -6.95 0.57
N THR A 78 2.60 -7.68 -0.32
CA THR A 78 3.32 -8.91 0.01
C THR A 78 4.77 -8.81 -0.43
N TRP A 79 5.63 -9.60 0.20
CA TRP A 79 7.03 -9.75 -0.17
C TRP A 79 7.20 -11.10 -0.86
N THR A 80 7.55 -11.08 -2.15
CA THR A 80 7.66 -12.30 -2.97
C THR A 80 9.06 -12.91 -2.97
N GLY A 81 9.98 -12.36 -2.15
CA GLY A 81 11.40 -12.70 -2.20
C GLY A 81 12.08 -12.09 -3.44
N ARG A 82 13.40 -11.88 -3.41
CA ARG A 82 14.17 -11.16 -4.44
C ARG A 82 13.91 -9.64 -4.49
N ASP A 83 13.78 -9.00 -3.33
CA ASP A 83 13.56 -7.55 -3.22
C ASP A 83 12.32 -7.04 -3.99
N ASN A 84 11.29 -7.87 -4.15
CA ASN A 84 10.04 -7.44 -4.78
C ASN A 84 8.92 -7.25 -3.76
N ILE A 85 8.26 -6.10 -3.85
CA ILE A 85 7.04 -5.78 -3.11
C ILE A 85 5.90 -5.73 -4.11
N GLU A 86 4.87 -6.52 -3.89
CA GLU A 86 3.65 -6.46 -4.69
C GLU A 86 2.58 -5.73 -3.90
N VAL A 87 2.13 -4.58 -4.41
CA VAL A 87 1.02 -3.83 -3.82
C VAL A 87 -0.28 -4.43 -4.32
N VAL A 88 -0.96 -5.10 -3.40
CA VAL A 88 -2.20 -5.84 -3.64
C VAL A 88 -3.40 -4.89 -3.69
N ARG A 89 -3.51 -4.01 -2.68
CA ARG A 89 -4.66 -3.11 -2.53
C ARG A 89 -4.25 -1.81 -1.85
N ILE A 90 -4.77 -0.69 -2.35
CA ILE A 90 -4.74 0.60 -1.67
C ILE A 90 -6.19 1.01 -1.41
N GLY A 91 -6.51 1.43 -0.19
CA GLY A 91 -7.86 1.83 0.15
C GLY A 91 -8.09 2.06 1.64
N PRO A 92 -9.32 2.37 2.06
CA PRO A 92 -9.68 2.44 3.46
C PRO A 92 -9.39 1.12 4.18
N HIS A 93 -9.07 1.25 5.47
CA HIS A 93 -9.00 0.15 6.41
C HIS A 93 -10.32 -0.64 6.37
N PRO A 94 -10.27 -1.98 6.36
CA PRO A 94 -11.49 -2.78 6.50
C PRO A 94 -12.22 -2.49 7.81
#